data_AF-A0A415GN02-F1
#
_entry.id   AF-A0A415GN02-F1
#
_cell.length_a   1.000
_cell.length_b   1.000
_cell.length_c   1.000
_cell.angle_alpha   90.00
_cell.angle_beta   90.00
_cell.angle_gamma   90.00
#
_symmetry.space_group_name_H-M   'P 1'
#
loop_
_entity.id
_entity.type
_entity.pdbx_description
1 polymer ?
#
loop_
_entity_poly.entity_id
_entity_poly.type
_entity_poly.pdbx_seq_one_letter_code
_entity_poly.pdbx_strand_id
1 'polypeptide(L)'
;MLIAIVSVFVSCASSKSTTTVLSGTDISKYKYVVFGTGDEGDAELADMLMMVQNEISEKLQVVSAEKAKTLIAFGEKVASPKINVKTEKWDGGHTYISISFYDYDTNQSIAVIKSSGIGWSISQDQKLAYKAIKKELDKVFPQTR
;
A
#
# COMPACT_ATOMS: atom_id res chain seq x y z
N MET A 1 15.12 35.15 -41.36
CA MET A 1 14.14 35.03 -40.26
C MET A 1 14.29 33.64 -39.67
N LEU A 2 14.97 33.53 -38.53
CA LEU A 2 15.26 32.24 -37.88
C LEU A 2 14.13 31.97 -36.87
N ILE A 3 13.31 30.95 -37.10
CA ILE A 3 12.26 30.57 -36.16
C ILE A 3 12.89 29.64 -35.12
N ALA A 4 13.15 30.17 -33.93
CA ALA A 4 13.58 29.37 -32.78
C ALA A 4 12.35 28.68 -32.18
N ILE A 5 12.24 27.37 -32.39
CA ILE A 5 11.22 26.54 -31.73
C ILE A 5 11.76 26.18 -30.35
N VAL A 6 11.24 26.83 -29.32
CA VAL A 6 11.50 26.48 -27.91
C VAL A 6 10.60 25.30 -27.56
N SER A 7 11.14 24.09 -27.63
CA SER A 7 10.47 22.89 -27.10
C SER A 7 10.65 22.82 -25.60
N VAL A 8 9.61 23.15 -24.82
CA VAL A 8 9.60 22.92 -23.37
C VAL A 8 9.32 21.43 -23.14
N PHE A 9 10.33 20.67 -22.73
CA PHE A 9 10.15 19.32 -22.21
C PHE A 9 9.51 19.44 -20.82
N VAL A 10 8.18 19.44 -20.76
CA VAL A 10 7.47 19.34 -19.49
C VAL A 10 7.55 17.87 -19.05
N SER A 11 8.39 17.56 -18.08
CA SER A 11 8.35 16.26 -17.41
C SER A 11 7.03 16.15 -16.65
N CYS A 12 6.05 15.44 -17.22
CA CYS A 12 4.87 15.02 -16.47
C CYS A 12 5.31 13.98 -15.44
N ALA A 13 5.66 14.42 -14.24
CA ALA A 13 5.83 13.55 -13.10
C ALA A 13 4.46 12.90 -12.80
N SER A 14 4.26 11.67 -13.28
CA SER A 14 3.00 10.95 -13.12
C SER A 14 3.02 10.09 -11.86
N SER A 15 1.92 10.08 -11.13
CA SER A 15 1.69 9.16 -10.01
C SER A 15 1.83 7.71 -10.50
N LYS A 16 2.65 6.91 -9.83
CA LYS A 16 2.88 5.49 -10.17
C LYS A 16 2.34 4.58 -9.07
N SER A 17 1.70 3.49 -9.46
CA SER A 17 1.40 2.37 -8.57
C SER A 17 1.93 1.07 -9.17
N THR A 18 2.34 0.15 -8.30
CA THR A 18 2.82 -1.17 -8.70
C THR A 18 2.44 -2.20 -7.66
N THR A 19 2.11 -3.39 -8.15
CA THR A 19 1.83 -4.57 -7.33
C THR A 19 2.76 -5.67 -7.82
N THR A 20 3.49 -6.28 -6.89
CA THR A 20 4.32 -7.46 -7.14
C THR A 20 3.86 -8.57 -6.22
N VAL A 21 3.46 -9.70 -6.79
CA VAL A 21 3.08 -10.91 -6.06
C VAL A 21 4.23 -11.89 -6.13
N LEU A 22 4.58 -12.52 -5.00
CA LEU A 22 5.62 -13.55 -5.00
C LEU A 22 5.19 -14.73 -5.88
N SER A 23 6.09 -15.21 -6.73
CA SER A 23 5.83 -16.35 -7.62
C SER A 23 5.31 -17.56 -6.85
N GLY A 24 4.27 -18.21 -7.38
CA GLY A 24 3.64 -19.38 -6.75
C GLY A 24 2.71 -19.08 -5.56
N THR A 25 2.59 -17.80 -5.16
CA THR A 25 1.67 -17.40 -4.09
C THR A 25 0.26 -17.19 -4.64
N ASP A 26 -0.71 -17.90 -4.06
CA ASP A 26 -2.13 -17.67 -4.31
C ASP A 26 -2.70 -16.73 -3.24
N ILE A 27 -2.83 -15.46 -3.62
CA ILE A 27 -3.31 -14.40 -2.74
C ILE A 27 -4.76 -14.61 -2.30
N SER A 28 -5.59 -15.28 -3.12
CA SER A 28 -7.01 -15.48 -2.82
C SER A 28 -7.26 -16.33 -1.56
N LYS A 29 -6.23 -17.06 -1.09
CA LYS A 29 -6.27 -17.84 0.14
C LYS A 29 -6.18 -16.98 1.40
N TYR A 30 -5.67 -15.76 1.31
CA TYR A 30 -5.54 -14.86 2.46
C TYR A 30 -6.85 -14.11 2.66
N LYS A 31 -7.61 -14.51 3.68
CA LYS A 31 -8.90 -13.88 4.06
C LYS A 31 -8.81 -13.11 5.37
N TYR A 32 -7.76 -13.35 6.15
CA TYR A 32 -7.57 -12.80 7.47
C TYR A 32 -6.31 -11.95 7.54
N VAL A 33 -6.31 -10.96 8.41
CA VAL A 33 -5.16 -10.07 8.63
C VAL A 33 -4.90 -9.85 10.12
N VAL A 34 -3.61 -9.83 10.47
CA VAL A 34 -3.12 -9.39 11.78
C VAL A 34 -2.21 -8.18 11.56
N PHE A 35 -2.64 -7.02 12.06
CA PHE A 35 -1.78 -5.85 12.12
C PHE A 35 -0.75 -6.00 13.25
N GLY A 36 0.52 -5.74 12.93
CA GLY A 36 1.59 -5.73 13.93
C GLY A 36 1.65 -4.41 14.70
N THR A 37 2.52 -4.34 15.70
CA THR A 37 2.87 -3.11 16.42
C THR A 37 4.03 -2.34 15.78
N GLY A 38 4.55 -2.84 14.65
CA GLY A 38 5.77 -2.35 13.99
C GLY A 38 5.54 -1.51 12.74
N ASP A 39 4.41 -0.82 12.64
CA ASP A 39 4.21 0.15 11.57
C ASP A 39 5.11 1.37 11.84
N GLU A 40 6.20 1.43 11.11
CA GLU A 40 7.13 2.55 11.11
C GLU A 40 6.55 3.65 10.23
N GLY A 41 6.29 4.81 10.84
CA GLY A 41 5.71 5.95 10.15
C GLY A 41 6.14 7.26 10.78
N ASP A 42 6.23 8.29 9.95
CA ASP A 42 6.29 9.66 10.42
C ASP A 42 5.01 9.95 11.22
N ALA A 43 5.14 10.49 12.44
CA ALA A 43 4.01 10.82 13.29
C ALA A 43 3.04 11.81 12.61
N GLU A 44 3.55 12.65 11.70
CA GLU A 44 2.73 13.55 10.88
C GLU A 44 1.84 12.82 9.87
N LEU A 45 2.16 11.55 9.56
CA LEU A 45 1.46 10.71 8.58
C LEU A 45 0.63 9.59 9.26
N ALA A 46 0.39 9.68 10.56
CA ALA A 46 -0.40 8.71 11.31
C ALA A 46 -1.84 8.55 10.75
N ASP A 47 -2.47 9.64 10.33
CA ASP A 47 -3.80 9.62 9.71
C ASP A 47 -3.79 8.82 8.40
N MET A 48 -2.72 8.97 7.60
CA MET A 48 -2.53 8.22 6.36
C MET A 48 -2.31 6.73 6.62
N LEU A 49 -1.50 6.39 7.63
CA LEU A 49 -1.32 5.01 8.06
C LEU A 49 -2.67 4.38 8.46
N MET A 50 -3.46 5.07 9.27
CA MET A 50 -4.78 4.60 9.71
C MET A 50 -5.74 4.43 8.53
N MET A 51 -5.76 5.36 7.56
CA MET A 51 -6.56 5.21 6.33
C MET A 51 -6.17 3.96 5.53
N VAL A 52 -4.87 3.67 5.41
CA VAL A 52 -4.39 2.47 4.71
C VAL A 52 -4.74 1.19 5.48
N GLN A 53 -4.60 1.18 6.80
CA GLN A 53 -5.04 0.06 7.64
C GLN A 53 -6.54 -0.20 7.50
N ASN A 54 -7.36 0.85 7.52
CA ASN A 54 -8.80 0.75 7.33
C ASN A 54 -9.14 0.15 5.95
N GLU A 55 -8.48 0.62 4.90
CA GLU A 55 -8.68 0.07 3.55
C GLU A 55 -8.33 -1.43 3.46
N ILE A 56 -7.32 -1.88 4.19
CA ILE A 56 -7.00 -3.32 4.29
C ILE A 56 -8.08 -4.05 5.09
N SER A 57 -8.57 -3.47 6.19
CA SER A 57 -9.61 -4.07 7.05
C SER A 57 -10.97 -4.21 6.36
N GLU A 58 -11.25 -3.39 5.35
CA GLU A 58 -12.43 -3.55 4.51
C GLU A 58 -12.32 -4.78 3.58
N LYS A 59 -11.11 -5.26 3.29
CA LYS A 59 -10.85 -6.36 2.35
C LYS A 59 -10.52 -7.69 3.02
N LEU A 60 -9.90 -7.62 4.20
CA LEU A 60 -9.47 -8.79 4.98
C LEU A 60 -10.07 -8.72 6.38
N GLN A 61 -10.53 -9.87 6.89
CA GLN A 61 -11.06 -9.95 8.24
C GLN A 61 -9.93 -9.77 9.26
N VAL A 62 -10.01 -8.69 10.03
CA VAL A 62 -9.06 -8.43 11.13
C VAL A 62 -9.27 -9.44 12.25
N VAL A 63 -8.19 -10.09 12.69
CA VAL A 63 -8.21 -11.08 13.78
C VAL A 63 -7.08 -10.81 14.78
N SER A 64 -7.26 -11.25 16.02
CA SER A 64 -6.18 -11.19 17.02
C SER A 64 -5.08 -12.22 16.71
N ALA A 65 -3.91 -12.04 17.32
CA ALA A 65 -2.81 -13.00 17.21
C ALA A 65 -3.20 -14.41 17.71
N GLU A 66 -4.00 -14.50 18.78
CA GLU A 66 -4.51 -15.78 19.31
C GLU A 66 -5.44 -16.45 18.31
N LYS A 67 -6.37 -15.69 17.73
CA LYS A 67 -7.29 -16.22 16.73
C LYS A 67 -6.57 -16.65 15.45
N ALA A 68 -5.55 -15.90 15.03
CA ALA A 68 -4.71 -16.26 13.90
C ALA A 68 -4.02 -17.61 14.10
N LYS A 69 -3.46 -17.89 15.28
CA LYS A 69 -2.87 -19.20 15.60
C LYS A 69 -3.88 -20.34 15.43
N THR A 70 -5.12 -20.15 15.90
CA THR A 70 -6.18 -21.14 15.73
C THR A 70 -6.53 -21.35 14.25
N LEU A 71 -6.68 -20.26 13.48
CA LEU A 71 -6.97 -20.33 12.04
C LEU A 71 -5.88 -21.08 11.27
N ILE A 72 -4.61 -20.77 11.55
CA ILE A 72 -3.45 -21.44 10.95
C ILE A 72 -3.45 -22.95 11.27
N ALA A 73 -3.78 -23.34 12.50
CA ALA A 73 -3.91 -24.75 12.87
C ALA A 73 -5.04 -25.48 12.10
N PHE A 74 -6.06 -24.74 11.62
CA PHE A 74 -7.10 -25.26 10.73
C PHE A 74 -6.75 -25.17 9.23
N GLY A 75 -5.53 -24.75 8.89
CA GLY A 75 -5.04 -24.66 7.51
C GLY A 75 -5.39 -23.35 6.78
N GLU A 76 -5.95 -22.36 7.49
CA GLU A 76 -6.22 -21.04 6.91
C GLU A 76 -4.96 -20.20 6.76
N LYS A 77 -4.96 -19.29 5.78
CA LYS A 77 -3.87 -18.35 5.53
C LYS A 77 -4.19 -16.97 6.11
N VAL A 78 -3.22 -16.42 6.84
CA VAL A 78 -3.33 -15.14 7.54
C VAL A 78 -2.22 -14.22 7.06
N ALA A 79 -2.58 -13.00 6.67
CA ALA A 79 -1.63 -11.99 6.20
C ALA A 79 -1.16 -11.10 7.36
N SER A 80 0.06 -10.60 7.26
CA SER A 80 0.63 -9.58 8.16
C SER A 80 1.25 -8.46 7.32
N PRO A 81 0.56 -7.33 7.14
CA PRO A 81 1.09 -6.20 6.41
C PRO A 81 2.11 -5.44 7.27
N LYS A 82 3.15 -4.94 6.62
CA LYS A 82 3.99 -3.84 7.10
C LYS A 82 3.74 -2.64 6.22
N ILE A 83 3.24 -1.56 6.81
CA ILE A 83 2.86 -0.36 6.08
C ILE A 83 3.90 0.72 6.34
N ASN A 84 4.37 1.38 5.28
CA ASN A 84 5.25 2.52 5.37
C ASN A 84 4.72 3.66 4.51
N VAL A 85 4.48 4.80 5.14
CA VAL A 85 4.06 6.05 4.48
C VAL A 85 5.18 7.08 4.64
N LYS A 86 5.57 7.72 3.54
CA LYS A 86 6.60 8.76 3.52
C LYS A 86 6.15 9.92 2.64
N THR A 87 6.45 11.14 3.05
CA THR A 87 6.27 12.35 2.23
C THR A 87 7.58 13.09 2.16
N GLU A 88 8.12 13.26 0.96
CA GLU A 88 9.23 14.19 0.71
C GLU A 88 8.69 15.61 0.71
N LYS A 89 9.37 16.53 1.40
CA LYS A 89 8.92 17.92 1.59
C LYS A 89 9.62 18.92 0.65
N TRP A 90 10.60 18.46 -0.12
CA TRP A 90 11.34 19.25 -1.12
C TRP A 90 10.79 18.98 -2.53
N ASP A 91 10.90 19.97 -3.43
CA ASP A 91 10.46 19.91 -4.84
C ASP A 91 8.96 19.63 -5.07
N GLY A 92 8.09 20.38 -4.40
CA GLY A 92 6.63 20.32 -4.63
C GLY A 92 5.89 19.24 -3.84
N GLY A 93 6.62 18.33 -3.19
CA GLY A 93 6.06 17.29 -2.34
C GLY A 93 5.83 15.98 -3.09
N HIS A 94 6.24 14.86 -2.49
CA HIS A 94 5.96 13.52 -3.04
C HIS A 94 5.60 12.57 -1.93
N THR A 95 4.38 12.01 -1.98
CA THR A 95 3.94 11.01 -1.01
C THR A 95 4.05 9.62 -1.59
N TYR A 96 4.64 8.71 -0.83
CA TYR A 96 4.83 7.30 -1.15
C TYR A 96 4.16 6.44 -0.09
N ILE A 97 3.40 5.44 -0.53
CA ILE A 97 2.83 4.41 0.34
C ILE A 97 3.37 3.07 -0.15
N SER A 98 3.94 2.28 0.76
CA SER A 98 4.38 0.91 0.50
C SER A 98 3.75 -0.02 1.51
N ILE A 99 3.16 -1.11 1.04
CA ILE A 99 2.61 -2.18 1.87
C ILE A 99 3.33 -3.46 1.48
N SER A 100 4.05 -4.06 2.42
CA SER A 100 4.63 -5.39 2.24
C SER A 100 3.80 -6.38 3.03
N PHE A 101 3.11 -7.28 2.34
CA PHE A 101 2.36 -8.35 2.97
C PHE A 101 3.26 -9.55 3.19
N TYR A 102 3.14 -10.15 4.37
CA TYR A 102 3.80 -11.39 4.75
C TYR A 102 2.76 -12.46 5.12
N ASP A 103 3.08 -13.73 4.91
CA ASP A 103 2.37 -14.85 5.53
C ASP A 103 2.71 -14.82 7.04
N TYR A 104 1.69 -14.76 7.90
CA TYR A 104 1.86 -14.56 9.34
C TYR A 104 2.57 -15.74 10.02
N ASP A 105 2.42 -16.96 9.50
CA ASP A 105 3.01 -18.18 10.07
C ASP A 105 4.48 -18.30 9.69
N THR A 106 4.79 -18.11 8.41
CA THR A 106 6.13 -18.36 7.86
C THR A 106 6.99 -17.11 7.76
N ASN A 107 6.40 -15.92 7.95
CA ASN A 107 7.03 -14.62 7.74
C ASN A 107 7.63 -14.43 6.33
N GLN A 108 7.15 -15.19 5.34
CA GLN A 108 7.55 -15.04 3.95
C GLN A 108 6.77 -13.89 3.30
N SER A 109 7.45 -13.09 2.47
CA SER A 109 6.80 -12.03 1.70
C SER A 109 5.83 -12.64 0.68
N ILE A 110 4.58 -12.19 0.66
CA ILE A 110 3.55 -12.70 -0.26
C ILE A 110 3.25 -11.71 -1.38
N ALA A 111 3.26 -10.41 -1.06
CA ALA A 111 3.03 -9.35 -2.03
C ALA A 111 3.64 -8.03 -1.54
N VAL A 112 4.05 -7.20 -2.48
CA VAL A 112 4.47 -5.82 -2.23
C VAL A 112 3.67 -4.90 -3.12
N ILE A 113 2.96 -3.95 -2.50
CA ILE A 113 2.16 -2.95 -3.19
C ILE A 113 2.77 -1.58 -2.90
N LYS A 114 3.01 -0.81 -3.94
CA LYS A 114 3.56 0.55 -3.82
C LYS A 114 2.69 1.53 -4.59
N SER A 115 2.59 2.73 -4.07
CA SER A 115 1.98 3.85 -4.76
C SER A 115 2.74 5.14 -4.46
N SER A 116 2.56 6.10 -5.35
CA SER A 116 3.09 7.46 -5.23
C SER A 116 2.04 8.45 -5.71
N GLY A 117 2.02 9.61 -5.09
CA GLY A 117 1.22 10.76 -5.49
C GLY A 117 2.11 11.93 -5.83
N ILE A 118 1.82 12.57 -6.96
CA ILE A 118 2.52 13.76 -7.46
C ILE A 118 1.47 14.78 -7.88
N GLY A 119 1.42 15.88 -7.15
CA GLY A 119 0.45 16.97 -7.25
C GLY A 119 1.11 18.30 -6.93
N TRP A 120 0.28 19.31 -6.68
CA TRP A 120 0.75 20.70 -6.47
C TRP A 120 0.95 21.06 -4.99
N SER A 121 0.58 20.15 -4.08
CA SER A 121 0.71 20.30 -2.64
C SER A 121 0.80 18.93 -1.97
N ILE A 122 1.41 18.88 -0.79
CA ILE A 122 1.52 17.67 0.04
C ILE A 122 0.16 16.97 0.23
N SER A 123 -0.89 17.73 0.51
CA SER A 123 -2.24 17.19 0.69
C SER A 123 -2.80 16.55 -0.59
N GLN A 124 -2.47 17.10 -1.76
CA GLN A 124 -2.83 16.49 -3.03
C GLN A 124 -2.02 15.21 -3.28
N ASP A 125 -0.73 15.21 -2.96
CA ASP A 125 0.13 14.02 -3.09
C ASP A 125 -0.40 12.87 -2.25
N GLN A 126 -0.69 13.14 -0.98
CA GLN A 126 -1.27 12.17 -0.05
C GLN A 126 -2.57 11.59 -0.60
N LYS A 127 -3.47 12.44 -1.08
CA LYS A 127 -4.75 12.01 -1.68
C LYS A 127 -4.55 11.15 -2.93
N LEU A 128 -3.61 11.52 -3.80
CA LEU A 128 -3.30 10.77 -5.02
C LEU A 128 -2.65 9.43 -4.72
N ALA A 129 -1.67 9.40 -3.81
CA ALA A 129 -1.04 8.17 -3.34
C ALA A 129 -2.07 7.23 -2.72
N TYR A 130 -2.94 7.74 -1.84
CA TYR A 130 -4.00 6.95 -1.22
C TYR A 130 -4.98 6.37 -2.25
N LYS A 131 -5.44 7.19 -3.21
CA LYS A 131 -6.33 6.70 -4.27
C LYS A 131 -5.67 5.59 -5.10
N ALA A 132 -4.38 5.72 -5.38
CA ALA A 132 -3.61 4.74 -6.13
C ALA A 132 -3.40 3.44 -5.33
N ILE A 133 -3.07 3.51 -4.03
CA ILE A 133 -2.91 2.31 -3.20
C ILE A 133 -4.24 1.56 -3.03
N LYS A 134 -5.36 2.28 -2.84
CA LYS A 134 -6.69 1.70 -2.77
C LYS A 134 -7.01 0.86 -4.02
N LYS A 135 -6.73 1.43 -5.21
CA LYS A 135 -6.94 0.74 -6.49
C LYS A 135 -6.09 -0.52 -6.63
N GLU A 136 -4.86 -0.51 -6.13
CA GLU A 136 -4.03 -1.72 -6.15
C GLU A 136 -4.53 -2.77 -5.15
N LEU A 137 -4.92 -2.36 -3.94
CA LEU A 137 -5.51 -3.26 -2.95
C LEU A 137 -6.81 -3.90 -3.47
N ASP A 138 -7.66 -3.16 -4.21
CA ASP A 138 -8.86 -3.71 -4.86
C ASP A 138 -8.55 -4.82 -5.89
N LYS A 139 -7.41 -4.74 -6.56
CA LYS A 139 -6.99 -5.78 -7.52
C LYS A 139 -6.47 -7.03 -6.80
N VAL A 140 -5.74 -6.82 -5.70
CA VAL A 140 -5.07 -7.89 -4.96
C VAL A 140 -6.05 -8.64 -4.07
N PHE A 141 -6.92 -7.90 -3.38
CA PHE A 141 -7.93 -8.43 -2.46
C PHE A 141 -9.31 -7.91 -2.89
N PRO A 142 -9.89 -8.45 -3.97
CA PRO A 142 -11.21 -8.03 -4.43
C PRO A 142 -12.25 -8.31 -3.35
N GLN A 143 -13.16 -7.36 -3.14
CA GLN A 143 -14.24 -7.54 -2.19
C GLN A 143 -15.18 -8.65 -2.66
N THR A 144 -15.28 -9.71 -1.86
CA THR A 144 -16.38 -10.67 -1.97
C THR A 144 -17.63 -9.99 -1.43
N ARG A 145 -18.47 -9.46 -2.33
CA ARG A 145 -19.81 -8.97 -1.99
C ARG A 145 -20.72 -10.11 -1.51
#